data_AF-A0A1Q7C1C0-F1
#
_entry.id   AF-A0A1Q7C1C0-F1
#
_cell.length_a   1.000
_cell.length_b   1.000
_cell.length_c   1.000
_cell.angle_alpha   90.00
_cell.angle_beta   90.00
_cell.angle_gamma   90.00
#
_symmetry.space_group_name_H-M   'P 1'
#
loop_
_entity.id
_entity.type
_entity.pdbx_description
1 polymer ?
#
loop_
_entity_poly.entity_id
_entity_poly.type
_entity_poly.pdbx_seq_one_letter_code
_entity_poly.pdbx_strand_id
1 'polypeptide(L)'
;MDPRLSLAPVARRLQRLLGKEVLFAEDCIGAQAEMLVHKMKPGDVLLLENLRFHLGEEQNDDQFAKALASLADVYVNDAFGAAHRNHASVSGITKYLPMAGAGFLMRMEIEYLVKHGRSLKNQVYPVPAAIDKEIARLKLAAMGVGIDRLTKEQEKYLASWDMGT
;
A
#
# COMPACT_ATOMS: atom_id res chain seq x y z
N MET A 1 17.45 -8.75 -3.42
CA MET A 1 16.18 -8.38 -2.76
C MET A 1 16.34 -8.53 -1.26
N ASP A 2 15.85 -7.58 -0.46
CA ASP A 2 15.86 -7.68 1.00
C ASP A 2 14.60 -8.44 1.47
N PRO A 3 14.73 -9.65 2.05
CA PRO A 3 13.58 -10.47 2.47
C PRO A 3 12.67 -9.76 3.49
N ARG A 4 13.19 -8.78 4.23
CA ARG A 4 12.43 -8.00 5.22
C ARG A 4 11.38 -7.08 4.59
N LEU A 5 11.56 -6.75 3.31
CA LEU A 5 10.67 -5.87 2.54
C LEU A 5 9.67 -6.64 1.66
N SER A 6 9.63 -7.97 1.76
CA SER A 6 8.66 -8.80 1.06
C SER A 6 7.23 -8.51 1.55
N LEU A 7 6.27 -8.59 0.63
CA LEU A 7 4.84 -8.45 0.89
C LEU A 7 4.17 -9.74 1.35
N ALA A 8 4.88 -10.85 1.50
CA ALA A 8 4.32 -12.10 2.01
C ALA A 8 3.58 -11.96 3.36
N PRO A 9 4.06 -11.18 4.36
CA PRO A 9 3.31 -10.91 5.58
C PRO A 9 2.03 -10.11 5.33
N VAL A 10 2.04 -9.21 4.34
CA VAL A 10 0.88 -8.41 3.93
C VAL A 10 -0.18 -9.31 3.30
N ALA A 11 0.19 -10.23 2.41
CA ALA A 11 -0.72 -11.23 1.84
C ALA A 11 -1.44 -12.03 2.95
N ARG A 12 -0.70 -12.52 3.94
CA ARG A 12 -1.27 -13.24 5.09
C ARG A 12 -2.25 -12.39 5.90
N ARG A 13 -1.97 -11.10 6.08
CA ARG A 13 -2.88 -10.19 6.80
C ARG A 13 -4.13 -9.89 5.97
N LEU A 14 -3.97 -9.63 4.68
CA LEU A 14 -5.06 -9.36 3.75
C LEU A 14 -6.03 -10.54 3.69
N GLN A 15 -5.50 -11.77 3.58
CA GLN A 15 -6.28 -13.01 3.65
C GLN A 15 -7.15 -13.10 4.91
N ARG A 16 -6.59 -12.77 6.09
CA ARG A 16 -7.37 -12.76 7.34
C ARG A 16 -8.47 -11.71 7.36
N LEU A 17 -8.22 -10.52 6.80
CA LEU A 17 -9.20 -9.43 6.76
C LEU A 17 -10.32 -9.70 5.78
N LEU A 18 -10.02 -10.33 4.64
CA LEU A 18 -10.99 -10.67 3.62
C LEU A 18 -11.75 -11.97 3.91
N GLY A 19 -11.26 -12.80 4.83
CA GLY A 19 -11.86 -14.11 5.14
C GLY A 19 -11.79 -15.10 3.97
N LYS A 20 -10.82 -14.93 3.07
CA LYS A 20 -10.65 -15.72 1.85
C LYS A 20 -9.18 -15.88 1.51
N GLU A 21 -8.86 -16.88 0.71
CA GLU A 21 -7.50 -17.09 0.21
C GLU A 21 -7.00 -15.88 -0.59
N VAL A 22 -5.75 -15.48 -0.32
CA VAL A 22 -5.00 -14.51 -1.11
C VAL A 22 -3.74 -15.21 -1.59
N LEU A 23 -3.67 -15.47 -2.89
CA LEU A 23 -2.47 -15.99 -3.53
C LEU A 23 -1.37 -14.94 -3.46
N PHE A 24 -0.11 -15.39 -3.41
CA PHE A 24 1.05 -14.52 -3.39
C PHE A 24 2.01 -14.92 -4.51
N ALA A 25 2.40 -13.97 -5.36
CA ALA A 25 3.45 -14.17 -6.34
C ALA A 25 4.79 -13.70 -5.75
N GLU A 26 5.83 -14.49 -5.91
CA GLU A 26 7.18 -14.15 -5.41
C GLU A 26 7.89 -13.12 -6.29
N ASP A 27 7.29 -12.77 -7.43
CA ASP A 27 7.69 -11.67 -8.31
C ASP A 27 6.42 -10.94 -8.80
N CYS A 28 6.57 -9.69 -9.27
CA CYS A 28 5.48 -8.89 -9.83
C CYS A 28 5.40 -8.92 -11.36
N ILE A 29 6.40 -9.49 -12.03
CA ILE A 29 6.43 -9.67 -13.48
C ILE A 29 7.02 -11.03 -13.86
N GLY A 30 6.90 -11.41 -15.13
CA GLY A 30 7.49 -12.63 -15.68
C GLY A 30 6.60 -13.87 -15.53
N ALA A 31 7.13 -15.01 -15.97
CA ALA A 31 6.35 -16.23 -16.23
C ALA A 31 5.57 -16.76 -15.01
N GLN A 32 6.11 -16.60 -13.80
CA GLN A 32 5.42 -17.05 -12.59
C GLN A 32 4.19 -16.19 -12.29
N ALA A 33 4.33 -14.85 -12.34
CA ALA A 33 3.22 -13.92 -12.13
C ALA A 33 2.15 -14.09 -13.21
N GLU A 34 2.55 -14.19 -14.49
CA GLU A 34 1.66 -14.45 -15.62
C GLU A 34 0.88 -15.75 -15.45
N MET A 35 1.56 -16.84 -15.08
CA MET A 35 0.91 -18.14 -14.85
C MET A 35 -0.11 -18.07 -13.71
N LEU A 36 0.20 -17.37 -12.61
CA LEU A 36 -0.72 -17.23 -11.48
C LEU A 36 -1.97 -16.43 -11.89
N VAL A 37 -1.79 -15.31 -12.59
CA VAL A 37 -2.88 -14.50 -13.14
C VAL A 37 -3.76 -15.31 -14.09
N HIS A 38 -3.17 -16.07 -15.02
CA HIS A 38 -3.92 -16.91 -15.96
C HIS A 38 -4.74 -18.02 -15.29
N LYS A 39 -4.38 -18.45 -14.08
CA LYS A 39 -5.11 -19.45 -13.31
C LYS A 39 -6.21 -18.85 -12.43
N MET A 40 -6.26 -17.52 -12.28
CA MET A 40 -7.26 -16.85 -11.46
C MET A 40 -8.67 -17.05 -12.03
N LYS A 41 -9.61 -17.24 -11.11
CA LYS A 41 -11.05 -17.28 -11.38
C LYS A 41 -11.69 -15.97 -10.90
N PRO A 42 -12.91 -15.64 -11.38
CA PRO A 42 -13.66 -14.51 -10.86
C PRO A 42 -13.79 -14.59 -9.33
N GLY A 43 -13.33 -13.53 -8.67
CA GLY A 43 -13.30 -13.46 -7.22
C GLY A 43 -11.99 -13.91 -6.59
N ASP A 44 -11.01 -14.46 -7.29
CA ASP A 44 -9.70 -14.73 -6.69
C ASP A 44 -8.95 -13.44 -6.40
N VAL A 45 -8.01 -13.49 -5.44
CA VAL A 45 -7.16 -12.36 -5.08
C VAL A 45 -5.70 -12.82 -5.14
N LEU A 46 -4.89 -12.10 -5.92
CA LEU A 46 -3.45 -12.30 -6.03
C LEU A 46 -2.75 -11.01 -5.58
N LEU A 47 -1.82 -11.14 -4.63
CA LEU A 47 -0.89 -10.07 -4.27
C LEU A 47 0.45 -10.34 -4.94
N LEU A 48 0.89 -9.41 -5.79
CA LEU A 48 2.22 -9.40 -6.38
C LEU A 48 3.27 -8.99 -5.34
N GLU A 49 4.51 -9.42 -5.56
CA GLU A 49 5.63 -9.00 -4.71
C GLU A 49 5.90 -7.48 -4.83
N ASN A 50 6.66 -6.95 -3.88
CA ASN A 50 7.08 -5.57 -3.79
C ASN A 50 7.63 -5.03 -5.12
N LEU A 51 6.87 -4.15 -5.76
CA LEU A 51 7.20 -3.54 -7.06
C LEU A 51 8.57 -2.85 -7.05
N ARG A 52 9.01 -2.31 -5.92
CA ARG A 52 10.31 -1.62 -5.78
C ARG A 52 11.51 -2.56 -5.69
N PHE A 53 11.29 -3.88 -5.73
CA PHE A 53 12.38 -4.82 -6.02
C PHE A 53 12.86 -4.71 -7.47
N HIS A 54 12.06 -4.13 -8.36
CA HIS A 54 12.46 -3.77 -9.71
C HIS A 54 12.78 -2.27 -9.78
N LEU A 55 14.00 -1.94 -10.19
CA LEU A 55 14.42 -0.54 -10.37
C LEU A 55 13.53 0.22 -11.38
N GLY A 56 12.93 -0.51 -12.32
CA GLY A 56 12.00 0.04 -13.31
C GLY A 56 10.77 0.70 -12.71
N GLU A 57 10.37 0.35 -11.48
CA GLU A 57 9.25 0.99 -10.80
C GLU A 57 9.50 2.47 -10.55
N GLU A 58 10.62 2.80 -9.90
CA GLU A 58 10.96 4.19 -9.53
C GLU A 58 11.45 5.00 -10.75
N GLN A 59 12.00 4.32 -11.77
CA GLN A 59 12.45 4.95 -13.02
C GLN A 59 11.31 5.19 -14.02
N ASN A 60 10.09 4.72 -13.71
CA ASN A 60 8.96 4.70 -14.65
C ASN A 60 9.32 4.04 -15.99
N ASP A 61 10.00 2.90 -15.89
CA ASP A 61 10.48 2.17 -17.05
C ASP A 61 9.30 1.65 -17.88
N ASP A 62 9.38 1.89 -19.19
CA ASP A 62 8.32 1.61 -20.15
C ASP A 62 8.10 0.10 -20.31
N GLN A 63 9.18 -0.71 -20.27
CA GLN A 63 9.08 -2.16 -20.37
C GLN A 63 8.48 -2.77 -19.10
N PHE A 64 8.88 -2.29 -17.94
CA PHE A 64 8.31 -2.71 -16.65
C PHE A 64 6.82 -2.34 -16.55
N ALA A 65 6.44 -1.12 -16.93
CA ALA A 65 5.05 -0.71 -16.99
C ALA A 65 4.22 -1.58 -17.96
N LYS A 66 4.78 -1.93 -19.13
CA LYS A 66 4.13 -2.82 -20.10
C LYS A 66 3.97 -4.25 -19.57
N ALA A 67 4.98 -4.77 -18.87
CA ALA A 67 4.94 -6.09 -18.26
C ALA A 67 3.92 -6.18 -17.11
N LEU A 68 3.78 -5.12 -16.31
CA LEU A 68 2.69 -5.04 -15.32
C LEU A 68 1.33 -4.95 -16.01
N ALA A 69 1.20 -4.14 -17.05
CA ALA A 69 -0.05 -3.98 -17.79
C ALA A 69 -0.50 -5.28 -18.46
N SER A 70 0.41 -6.15 -18.91
CA SER A 70 0.02 -7.42 -19.54
C SER A 70 -0.67 -8.40 -18.59
N LEU A 71 -0.66 -8.14 -17.28
CA LEU A 71 -1.32 -8.95 -16.26
C LEU A 71 -2.79 -8.56 -16.04
N ALA A 72 -3.31 -7.52 -16.70
CA ALA A 72 -4.64 -7.00 -16.42
C ALA A 72 -5.35 -6.49 -17.68
N ASP A 73 -6.67 -6.36 -17.59
CA ASP A 73 -7.49 -5.71 -18.61
C ASP A 73 -7.87 -4.26 -18.23
N VAL A 74 -7.87 -3.98 -16.91
CA VAL A 74 -8.30 -2.71 -16.33
C VAL A 74 -7.34 -2.29 -15.23
N TYR A 75 -7.03 -0.99 -15.17
CA TYR A 75 -6.26 -0.39 -14.10
C TYR A 75 -7.17 0.32 -13.10
N VAL A 76 -6.92 0.11 -11.80
CA VAL A 76 -7.53 0.89 -10.73
C VAL A 76 -6.44 1.43 -9.82
N ASN A 77 -6.31 2.75 -9.72
CA ASN A 77 -5.41 3.37 -8.76
C ASN A 77 -6.17 3.73 -7.49
N ASP A 78 -5.90 3.02 -6.41
CA ASP A 78 -6.43 3.30 -5.07
C ASP A 78 -5.36 3.76 -4.07
N ALA A 79 -4.20 4.21 -4.57
CA ALA A 79 -3.02 4.56 -3.79
C ALA A 79 -2.68 6.06 -3.87
N PHE A 80 -3.56 6.93 -3.34
CA PHE A 80 -3.38 8.40 -3.37
C PHE A 80 -2.00 8.84 -2.84
N GLY A 81 -1.53 8.24 -1.76
CA GLY A 81 -0.21 8.56 -1.18
C GLY A 81 0.99 8.28 -2.09
N ALA A 82 0.82 7.47 -3.15
CA ALA A 82 1.83 7.23 -4.17
C ALA A 82 1.61 8.08 -5.44
N ALA A 83 0.41 8.64 -5.64
CA ALA A 83 0.01 9.31 -6.88
C ALA A 83 0.81 10.56 -7.25
N HIS A 84 1.52 11.15 -6.29
CA HIS A 84 2.42 12.29 -6.53
C HIS A 84 3.76 11.89 -7.18
N ARG A 85 4.07 10.58 -7.27
CA ARG A 85 5.30 10.08 -7.89
C ARG A 85 5.02 9.59 -9.30
N ASN A 86 5.91 9.92 -10.23
CA ASN A 86 5.87 9.42 -11.60
C ASN A 86 6.52 8.04 -11.66
N HIS A 87 5.83 7.00 -11.20
CA HIS A 87 6.32 5.62 -11.17
C HIS A 87 5.58 4.74 -12.19
N ALA A 88 6.19 3.61 -12.56
CA ALA A 88 5.63 2.68 -13.54
C ALA A 88 4.23 2.17 -13.13
N SER A 89 4.05 1.73 -11.88
CA SER A 89 2.76 1.23 -11.38
C SER A 89 1.67 2.30 -11.18
N VAL A 90 2.03 3.58 -11.25
CA VAL A 90 1.15 4.71 -10.98
C VAL A 90 0.73 5.42 -12.27
N SER A 91 1.72 5.78 -13.10
CA SER A 91 1.51 6.58 -14.31
C SER A 91 1.96 5.86 -15.58
N GLY A 92 3.01 5.02 -15.53
CA GLY A 92 3.49 4.29 -16.71
C GLY A 92 2.48 3.28 -17.23
N ILE A 93 1.89 2.51 -16.32
CA ILE A 93 0.97 1.40 -16.63
C ILE A 93 -0.29 1.86 -17.37
N THR A 94 -0.75 3.10 -17.11
CA THR A 94 -1.97 3.64 -17.73
C THR A 94 -1.83 3.89 -19.22
N LYS A 95 -0.61 3.83 -19.78
CA LYS A 95 -0.37 3.93 -21.23
C LYS A 95 -0.84 2.70 -22.00
N TYR A 96 -0.91 1.54 -21.35
CA TYR A 96 -1.13 0.25 -22.01
C TYR A 96 -2.49 -0.37 -21.72
N LEU A 97 -3.14 0.05 -20.64
CA LEU A 97 -4.47 -0.45 -20.28
C LEU A 97 -5.55 0.45 -20.86
N PRO A 98 -6.54 -0.11 -21.59
CA PRO A 98 -7.55 0.67 -22.29
C PRO A 98 -8.51 1.38 -21.33
N MET A 99 -8.58 0.92 -20.08
CA MET A 99 -9.44 1.48 -19.05
C MET A 99 -8.64 1.69 -17.75
N ALA A 100 -8.74 2.90 -17.22
CA ALA A 100 -8.12 3.30 -15.96
C ALA A 100 -9.14 4.06 -15.10
N GLY A 101 -9.21 3.73 -13.81
CA GLY A 101 -10.12 4.36 -12.86
C GLY A 101 -9.45 4.70 -11.53
N ALA A 102 -10.02 5.67 -10.83
CA ALA A 102 -9.70 5.91 -9.42
C ALA A 102 -10.51 4.95 -8.55
N GLY A 103 -9.84 4.27 -7.61
CA GLY A 103 -10.53 3.50 -6.58
C GLY A 103 -11.27 4.41 -5.59
N PHE A 104 -11.99 3.80 -4.65
CA PHE A 104 -12.82 4.55 -3.71
C PHE A 104 -12.01 5.42 -2.74
N LEU A 105 -10.87 4.93 -2.25
CA LEU A 105 -9.98 5.70 -1.38
C LEU A 105 -9.39 6.88 -2.15
N MET A 106 -8.88 6.62 -3.35
CA MET A 106 -8.36 7.67 -4.24
C MET A 106 -9.42 8.76 -4.49
N ARG A 107 -10.65 8.36 -4.83
CA ARG A 107 -11.76 9.28 -5.05
C ARG A 107 -12.05 10.13 -3.82
N MET A 108 -12.14 9.51 -2.64
CA MET A 108 -12.40 10.22 -1.39
C MET A 108 -11.33 11.26 -1.05
N GLU A 109 -10.05 10.90 -1.22
CA GLU A 109 -8.92 11.80 -0.99
C GLU A 109 -8.97 13.00 -1.94
N ILE A 110 -9.22 12.76 -3.24
CA ILE A 110 -9.36 13.83 -4.24
C ILE A 110 -10.55 14.73 -3.93
N GLU A 111 -11.73 14.15 -3.65
CA GLU A 111 -12.94 14.91 -3.28
C GLU A 111 -12.68 15.79 -2.06
N TYR A 112 -12.00 15.26 -1.04
CA TYR A 112 -11.64 16.01 0.16
C TYR A 112 -10.70 17.17 -0.17
N LEU A 113 -9.65 16.94 -0.97
CA LEU A 113 -8.69 17.97 -1.37
C LEU A 113 -9.31 19.04 -2.26
N VAL A 114 -10.18 18.67 -3.20
CA VAL A 114 -10.90 19.64 -4.04
C VAL A 114 -11.78 20.53 -3.18
N LYS A 115 -12.48 19.96 -2.20
CA LYS A 115 -13.40 20.70 -1.34
C LYS A 115 -12.69 21.57 -0.30
N HIS A 116 -11.60 21.10 0.29
CA HIS A 116 -10.96 21.75 1.45
C HIS A 116 -9.55 22.26 1.18
N GLY A 117 -8.94 21.97 0.03
CA GLY A 117 -7.52 22.20 -0.25
C GLY A 117 -7.05 23.63 -0.01
N ARG A 118 -7.90 24.63 -0.27
CA ARG A 118 -7.58 26.06 -0.01
C ARG A 118 -7.47 26.40 1.48
N SER A 119 -8.13 25.63 2.34
CA SER A 119 -8.09 25.79 3.80
C SER A 119 -6.99 24.97 4.45
N LEU A 120 -6.42 24.00 3.73
CA LEU A 120 -5.33 23.17 4.25
C LEU A 120 -4.05 24.01 4.30
N LYS A 121 -3.51 24.14 5.51
CA LYS A 121 -2.16 24.65 5.75
C LYS A 121 -1.15 23.53 5.50
N ASN A 122 0.04 23.93 5.04
CA ASN A 122 1.21 23.06 5.02
C ASN A 122 1.71 22.85 6.45
N GLN A 123 1.12 21.87 7.13
CA GLN A 123 1.43 21.51 8.51
C GLN A 123 1.15 20.01 8.72
N VAL A 124 1.73 19.45 9.77
CA VAL A 124 1.35 18.13 10.27
C VAL A 124 0.01 18.28 11.00
N TYR A 125 -1.02 17.60 10.51
CA TYR A 125 -2.30 17.56 11.21
C TYR A 125 -2.23 16.52 12.32
N PRO A 126 -2.57 16.88 13.57
CA PRO A 126 -2.61 15.91 14.64
C PRO A 126 -3.68 14.86 14.33
N VAL A 127 -3.28 13.59 14.34
CA VAL A 127 -4.22 12.48 14.25
C VAL A 127 -5.05 12.48 15.53
N PRO A 128 -6.40 12.44 15.46
CA PRO A 128 -7.22 12.33 16.65
C PRO A 128 -6.74 11.19 17.55
N ALA A 129 -6.58 11.44 18.85
CA ALA A 129 -5.95 10.49 19.78
C ALA A 129 -6.62 9.10 19.80
N ALA A 130 -7.91 9.02 19.50
CA ALA A 130 -8.62 7.74 19.36
C ALA A 130 -8.12 6.93 18.15
N ILE A 131 -7.88 7.58 17.02
CA ILE A 131 -7.34 6.95 15.81
C ILE A 131 -5.89 6.54 16.04
N ASP A 132 -5.09 7.42 16.65
CA ASP A 132 -3.68 7.14 16.92
C ASP A 132 -3.50 5.91 17.85
N LYS A 133 -4.30 5.85 18.94
CA LYS A 133 -4.35 4.68 19.83
C LYS A 133 -4.75 3.40 19.11
N GLU A 134 -5.73 3.46 18.21
CA GLU A 134 -6.16 2.27 17.47
C GLU A 134 -5.08 1.82 16.46
N ILE A 135 -4.41 2.76 15.77
CA ILE A 135 -3.27 2.43 14.90
C ILE A 135 -2.15 1.79 15.71
N ALA A 136 -1.81 2.34 16.87
CA ALA A 136 -0.79 1.78 17.76
C ALA A 136 -1.17 0.36 18.21
N ARG A 137 -2.42 0.16 18.65
CA ARG A 137 -2.93 -1.17 19.05
C ARG A 137 -2.83 -2.19 17.91
N LEU A 138 -3.23 -1.81 16.70
CA LEU A 138 -3.18 -2.68 15.52
C LEU A 138 -1.74 -3.02 15.12
N LYS A 139 -0.80 -2.07 15.20
CA LYS A 139 0.63 -2.30 14.93
C LYS A 139 1.23 -3.28 15.94
N LEU A 140 0.98 -3.06 17.23
CA LEU A 140 1.46 -3.93 18.30
C LEU A 140 0.92 -5.35 18.15
N ALA A 141 -0.37 -5.49 17.89
CA ALA A 141 -1.00 -6.78 17.63
C ALA A 141 -0.41 -7.49 16.39
N ALA A 142 -0.11 -6.74 15.32
CA ALA A 142 0.52 -7.30 14.12
C ALA A 142 1.97 -7.77 14.37
N MET A 143 2.66 -7.15 15.31
CA MET A 143 4.01 -7.54 15.75
C MET A 143 4.00 -8.64 16.82
N GLY A 144 2.82 -9.11 17.24
CA GLY A 144 2.69 -10.09 18.34
C GLY A 144 3.05 -9.51 19.71
N VAL A 145 3.08 -8.18 19.85
CA VAL A 145 3.40 -7.48 21.10
C VAL A 145 2.09 -7.18 21.83
N GLY A 146 1.88 -7.79 22.99
CA GLY A 146 0.90 -7.35 23.98
C GLY A 146 1.56 -6.35 24.93
N ILE A 147 1.07 -5.10 24.99
CA ILE A 147 1.49 -4.16 26.03
C ILE A 147 0.47 -4.24 27.16
N ASP A 148 0.70 -5.12 28.12
CA ASP A 148 -0.11 -5.17 29.34
C ASP A 148 0.32 -4.07 30.33
N ARG A 149 1.57 -3.59 30.22
CA ARG A 149 2.13 -2.46 31.00
C ARG A 149 3.31 -1.82 30.26
N LEU A 150 3.37 -0.49 30.24
CA LEU A 150 4.54 0.23 29.72
C LEU A 150 5.76 -0.04 30.62
N THR A 151 6.94 -0.18 30.02
CA THR A 151 8.19 -0.16 30.78
C THR A 151 8.51 1.27 31.20
N LYS A 152 9.32 1.45 32.26
CA LYS A 152 9.77 2.78 32.71
C LYS A 152 10.45 3.59 31.60
N GLU A 153 11.11 2.92 30.67
CA GLU A 153 11.76 3.55 29.50
C GLU A 153 10.73 4.03 28.47
N GLN A 154 9.67 3.25 28.24
CA GLN A 154 8.56 3.63 27.36
C GLN A 154 7.73 4.78 27.96
N GLU A 155 7.52 4.79 29.28
CA GLU A 155 6.89 5.92 29.99
C GLU A 155 7.71 7.21 29.82
N LYS A 156 9.03 7.11 29.92
CA LYS A 156 9.95 8.24 29.75
C LYS A 156 10.01 8.73 28.31
N TYR A 157 9.94 7.82 27.34
CA TYR A 157 9.85 8.16 25.91
C TYR A 157 8.52 8.84 25.57
N LEU A 158 7.38 8.36 26.07
CA LEU A 158 6.08 9.03 25.88
C LEU A 158 6.07 10.44 26.47
N ALA A 159 6.66 10.63 27.65
CA ALA A 159 6.77 11.94 28.27
C ALA A 159 7.65 12.94 27.49
N SER A 160 8.53 12.46 26.59
CA SER A 160 9.36 13.36 25.77
C SER A 160 8.60 13.94 24.56
N TRP A 161 7.40 13.45 24.24
CA TRP A 161 6.58 13.96 23.12
C TRP A 161 5.84 15.27 23.42
N ASP A 162 5.68 15.65 24.70
CA ASP A 162 5.12 16.95 25.10
C ASP A 162 6.09 18.12 24.83
N MET A 163 7.36 17.81 24.61
CA MET A 163 8.40 18.78 24.24
C MET A 163 8.64 18.65 22.74
N GLY A 164 7.69 19.13 21.94
CA GLY A 164 7.74 19.04 20.48
C GLY A 164 9.09 19.53 19.93
N THR A 165 9.81 18.62 19.28
CA THR A 165 10.94 18.92 18.37
C THR A 165 10.42 19.10 16.96
#